data_AF-A0A849IZT7-F1
#
_entry.id   AF-A0A849IZT7-F1
#
_cell.length_a   1.000
_cell.length_b   1.000
_cell.length_c   1.000
_cell.angle_alpha   90.00
_cell.angle_beta   90.00
_cell.angle_gamma   90.00
#
_symmetry.space_group_name_H-M   'P 1'
#
loop_
_entity.id
_entity.type
_entity.pdbx_description
1 polymer ?
#
loop_
_entity_poly.entity_id
_entity_poly.type
_entity_poly.pdbx_seq_one_letter_code
_entity_poly.pdbx_strand_id
1 'polypeptide(L)'
;MSIASAIAFALASLLQLAATKGRSDHLNMRPGLLFSLLKHGGWLGGIGLDILAIAFQIAALAFGKVAIVQAILSLGLVVSISCAPYFGFNRPSSLTSWLSLAAGCGVGIYILLQPTQSKDSYRMPIVVIVAVLAGLLAVLPHFLMKEASRHQRALALSIVASILVGLASVLERILGLRVVALGLFKGALAPNTLVLIALGLEALLITQSAFQLGEIQVVLPVIAIGEPIASFVFARLLLSERLWASGVGGVIGFLAIVGSLASVYALGSHGMKELGGLGPIAGEDAEGI
;
A
#
# COMPACT_ATOMS: atom_id res chain seq x y z
N MET A 1 14.44 -9.58 8.05
CA MET A 1 13.62 -9.70 6.83
C MET A 1 12.56 -8.61 6.75
N SER A 2 11.65 -8.46 7.72
CA SER A 2 10.59 -7.43 7.66
C SER A 2 11.09 -5.99 7.50
N ILE A 3 12.16 -5.60 8.20
CA ILE A 3 12.76 -4.25 8.07
C ILE A 3 13.31 -4.03 6.65
N ALA A 4 14.01 -5.03 6.09
CA ALA A 4 14.56 -4.95 4.74
C ALA A 4 13.44 -4.85 3.68
N SER A 5 12.36 -5.61 3.87
CA SER A 5 11.14 -5.50 3.07
C SER A 5 10.52 -4.10 3.15
N ALA A 6 10.33 -3.56 4.36
CA ALA A 6 9.77 -2.22 4.56
C ALA A 6 10.60 -1.12 3.87
N ILE A 7 11.93 -1.18 3.99
CA ILE A 7 12.84 -0.22 3.33
C ILE A 7 12.76 -0.39 1.80
N ALA A 8 12.78 -1.62 1.29
CA ALA A 8 12.72 -1.87 -0.14
C ALA A 8 11.39 -1.38 -0.76
N PHE A 9 10.24 -1.66 -0.14
CA PHE A 9 8.94 -1.13 -0.59
C PHE A 9 8.88 0.40 -0.54
N ALA A 10 9.43 1.00 0.51
CA ALA A 10 9.47 2.46 0.65
C ALA A 10 10.23 3.10 -0.52
N LEU A 11 11.42 2.57 -0.83
CA LEU A 11 12.24 3.06 -1.95
C LEU A 11 11.61 2.74 -3.31
N ALA A 12 10.99 1.56 -3.47
CA ALA A 12 10.27 1.19 -4.68
C ALA A 12 9.12 2.18 -4.96
N SER A 13 8.32 2.48 -3.95
CA SER A 13 7.19 3.42 -4.04
C SER A 13 7.65 4.80 -4.48
N LEU A 14 8.78 5.31 -3.94
CA LEU A 14 9.34 6.60 -4.34
C LEU A 14 9.80 6.62 -5.80
N LEU A 15 10.51 5.58 -6.25
CA LEU A 15 10.96 5.45 -7.64
C LEU A 15 9.80 5.38 -8.63
N GLN A 16 8.78 4.59 -8.30
CA GLN A 16 7.61 4.42 -9.16
C GLN A 16 6.76 5.70 -9.21
N LEU A 17 6.51 6.32 -8.05
CA LEU A 17 5.78 7.57 -7.97
C LEU A 17 6.50 8.72 -8.69
N ALA A 18 7.83 8.77 -8.64
CA ALA A 18 8.61 9.73 -9.42
C ALA A 18 8.44 9.49 -10.93
N ALA A 19 8.36 8.22 -11.36
CA ALA A 19 8.22 7.83 -12.77
C ALA A 19 6.81 8.05 -13.37
N THR A 20 5.78 8.16 -12.52
CA THR A 20 4.38 8.38 -12.94
C THR A 20 4.01 9.86 -13.07
N LYS A 21 4.79 10.77 -12.47
CA LYS A 21 4.55 12.23 -12.55
C LYS A 21 4.55 12.74 -13.99
N GLY A 22 3.61 13.65 -14.30
CA GLY A 22 3.54 14.34 -15.59
C GLY A 22 3.08 13.47 -16.77
N ARG A 23 2.59 12.25 -16.52
CA ARG A 23 2.01 11.39 -17.56
C ARG A 23 0.53 11.69 -17.76
N SER A 24 0.05 11.36 -18.96
CA SER A 24 -1.32 11.65 -19.39
C SER A 24 -2.35 10.70 -18.79
N ASP A 25 -3.46 11.26 -18.31
CA ASP A 25 -4.50 10.54 -17.54
C ASP A 25 -5.32 9.51 -18.34
N HIS A 26 -5.14 9.40 -19.66
CA HIS A 26 -5.97 8.56 -20.54
C HIS A 26 -5.67 7.04 -20.45
N LEU A 27 -4.56 6.66 -19.83
CA LEU A 27 -4.16 5.26 -19.64
C LEU A 27 -4.53 4.69 -18.26
N ASN A 28 -5.17 5.47 -17.40
CA ASN A 28 -5.54 5.02 -16.06
C ASN A 28 -6.37 3.73 -16.09
N MET A 29 -6.01 2.78 -15.23
CA MET A 29 -6.62 1.44 -15.13
C MET A 29 -6.54 0.58 -16.41
N ARG A 30 -5.70 0.95 -17.37
CA ARG A 30 -5.50 0.17 -18.61
C ARG A 30 -4.13 -0.49 -18.59
N PRO A 31 -3.99 -1.74 -19.07
CA PRO A 31 -2.68 -2.41 -19.16
C PRO A 31 -1.62 -1.60 -19.92
N GLY A 32 -2.05 -0.77 -20.89
CA GLY A 32 -1.18 0.16 -21.62
C GLY A 32 -0.36 1.09 -20.72
N LEU A 33 -0.86 1.41 -19.51
CA LEU A 33 -0.12 2.17 -18.51
C LEU A 33 1.20 1.46 -18.13
N LEU A 34 1.13 0.18 -17.76
CA LEU A 34 2.30 -0.58 -17.36
C LEU A 34 3.30 -0.71 -18.52
N PHE A 35 2.81 -0.99 -19.72
CA PHE A 35 3.65 -1.04 -20.92
C PHE A 35 4.36 0.30 -21.21
N SER A 36 3.69 1.43 -20.94
CA SER A 36 4.32 2.75 -21.06
C SER A 36 5.42 2.97 -20.01
N LEU A 37 5.30 2.35 -18.83
CA LEU A 37 6.24 2.48 -17.72
C LEU A 37 7.47 1.58 -17.86
N LEU A 38 7.36 0.48 -18.62
CA LEU A 38 8.51 -0.39 -18.96
C LEU A 38 9.69 0.37 -19.59
N LYS A 39 9.45 1.53 -20.22
CA LYS A 39 10.50 2.36 -20.83
C LYS A 39 11.25 3.25 -19.84
N HIS A 40 10.81 3.31 -18.57
CA HIS A 40 11.36 4.22 -17.58
C HIS A 40 12.28 3.47 -16.61
N GLY A 41 13.60 3.71 -16.72
CA GLY A 41 14.60 3.00 -15.93
C GLY A 41 14.39 3.09 -14.40
N GLY A 42 13.98 4.25 -13.90
CA GLY A 42 13.65 4.42 -12.47
C GLY A 42 12.47 3.55 -12.04
N TRP A 43 11.46 3.38 -12.90
CA TRP A 43 10.30 2.54 -12.60
C TRP A 43 10.70 1.06 -12.56
N LEU A 44 11.53 0.61 -13.49
CA LEU A 44 12.09 -0.73 -13.49
C LEU A 44 12.93 -1.01 -12.24
N GLY A 45 13.72 -0.02 -11.79
CA GLY A 45 14.41 -0.09 -10.51
C GLY A 45 13.45 -0.27 -9.33
N GLY A 46 12.32 0.44 -9.35
CA GLY A 46 11.24 0.26 -8.38
C GLY A 46 10.64 -1.14 -8.40
N ILE A 47 10.37 -1.71 -9.59
CA ILE A 47 9.88 -3.10 -9.72
C ILE A 47 10.88 -4.11 -9.18
N GLY A 48 12.18 -3.91 -9.43
CA GLY A 48 13.23 -4.76 -8.87
C GLY A 48 13.23 -4.74 -7.34
N LEU A 49 13.04 -3.55 -6.74
CA LEU A 49 12.91 -3.39 -5.29
C LEU A 49 11.61 -4.01 -4.74
N ASP A 50 10.48 -3.92 -5.44
CA ASP A 50 9.24 -4.60 -5.04
C ASP A 50 9.41 -6.11 -5.00
N ILE A 51 10.03 -6.71 -6.04
CA ILE A 51 10.29 -8.15 -6.07
C ILE A 51 11.16 -8.57 -4.88
N LEU A 52 12.20 -7.79 -4.58
CA LEU A 52 13.07 -8.03 -3.43
C LEU A 52 12.31 -7.88 -2.10
N ALA A 53 11.46 -6.87 -2.00
CA ALA A 53 10.66 -6.59 -0.82
C ALA A 53 9.64 -7.72 -0.54
N ILE A 54 8.96 -8.20 -1.58
CA ILE A 54 8.04 -9.34 -1.53
C ILE A 54 8.79 -10.62 -1.13
N ALA A 55 9.98 -10.86 -1.68
CA ALA A 55 10.79 -12.02 -1.30
C ALA A 55 11.14 -12.00 0.20
N PHE A 56 11.56 -10.85 0.73
CA PHE A 56 11.80 -10.68 2.16
C PHE A 56 10.52 -10.78 3.00
N GLN A 57 9.39 -10.29 2.48
CA GLN A 57 8.09 -10.37 3.16
C GLN A 57 7.60 -11.82 3.26
N ILE A 58 7.64 -12.59 2.17
CA ILE A 58 7.31 -14.02 2.16
C ILE A 58 8.19 -14.77 3.15
N ALA A 59 9.51 -14.50 3.15
CA ALA A 59 10.43 -15.10 4.11
C ALA A 59 10.08 -14.71 5.56
N ALA A 60 9.73 -13.44 5.82
CA ALA A 60 9.30 -13.00 7.14
C ALA A 60 7.99 -13.67 7.58
N LEU A 61 7.00 -13.77 6.69
CA LEU A 61 5.71 -14.39 6.92
C LEU A 61 5.78 -15.92 7.06
N ALA A 62 6.84 -16.55 6.56
CA ALA A 62 7.08 -17.97 6.75
C ALA A 62 7.39 -18.32 8.22
N PHE A 63 8.04 -17.40 8.94
CA PHE A 63 8.47 -17.60 10.34
C PHE A 63 7.75 -16.70 11.36
N GLY A 64 7.08 -15.65 10.88
CA GLY A 64 6.41 -14.64 11.70
C GLY A 64 4.92 -14.55 11.42
N LYS A 65 4.20 -13.89 12.33
CA LYS A 65 2.77 -13.63 12.19
C LYS A 65 2.55 -12.44 11.26
N VAL A 66 1.44 -12.45 10.51
CA VAL A 66 1.06 -11.36 9.60
C VAL A 66 1.04 -10.03 10.33
N ALA A 67 0.40 -9.98 11.50
CA ALA A 67 0.33 -8.79 12.34
C ALA A 67 1.70 -8.14 12.62
N ILE A 68 2.71 -8.93 13.02
CA ILE A 68 4.04 -8.39 13.36
C ILE A 68 4.74 -7.87 12.11
N VAL A 69 4.64 -8.61 11.00
CA VAL A 69 5.26 -8.20 9.74
C VAL A 69 4.64 -6.88 9.27
N GLN A 70 3.31 -6.79 9.25
CA GLN A 70 2.57 -5.59 8.83
C GLN A 70 2.82 -4.37 9.72
N ALA A 71 2.96 -4.56 11.04
CA ALA A 71 3.32 -3.48 11.95
C ALA A 71 4.72 -2.92 11.69
N ILE A 72 5.65 -3.74 11.18
CA ILE A 72 6.99 -3.27 10.76
C ILE A 72 6.91 -2.58 9.40
N LEU A 73 6.12 -3.14 8.46
CA LEU A 73 5.94 -2.52 7.13
C LEU A 73 5.28 -1.15 7.20
N SER A 74 4.38 -0.90 8.16
CA SER A 74 3.76 0.42 8.34
C SER A 74 4.78 1.54 8.66
N LEU A 75 5.97 1.18 9.18
CA LEU A 75 7.07 2.11 9.39
C LEU A 75 7.79 2.51 8.08
N GLY A 76 7.55 1.78 6.99
CA GLY A 76 8.03 2.12 5.65
C GLY A 76 7.54 3.48 5.16
N LEU A 77 6.41 3.99 5.67
CA LEU A 77 5.95 5.35 5.40
C LEU A 77 6.97 6.40 5.87
N VAL A 78 7.52 6.21 7.08
CA VAL A 78 8.51 7.11 7.67
C VAL A 78 9.78 7.13 6.83
N VAL A 79 10.22 5.94 6.39
CA VAL A 79 11.36 5.79 5.46
C VAL A 79 11.07 6.51 4.14
N SER A 80 9.90 6.29 3.55
CA SER A 80 9.52 6.90 2.27
C SER A 80 9.59 8.42 2.33
N ILE A 81 9.00 9.02 3.37
CA ILE A 81 8.93 10.49 3.49
C ILE A 81 10.30 11.07 3.85
N SER A 82 11.09 10.38 4.67
CA SER A 82 12.46 10.79 5.01
C SER A 82 13.38 10.73 3.78
N CYS A 83 13.18 9.75 2.91
CA CYS A 83 13.97 9.57 1.71
C CYS A 83 13.47 10.38 0.50
N ALA A 84 12.23 10.87 0.51
CA ALA A 84 11.62 11.61 -0.60
C ALA A 84 12.52 12.71 -1.22
N PRO A 85 13.29 13.51 -0.44
CA PRO A 85 14.17 14.54 -1.01
C PRO A 85 15.26 13.99 -1.94
N TYR A 86 15.75 12.78 -1.71
CA TYR A 86 16.76 12.14 -2.57
C TYR A 86 16.18 11.68 -3.92
N PHE A 87 14.87 11.70 -4.09
CA PHE A 87 14.14 11.31 -5.29
C PHE A 87 13.46 12.50 -5.98
N GLY A 88 13.90 13.74 -5.70
CA GLY A 88 13.41 14.94 -6.37
C GLY A 88 12.07 15.48 -5.84
N PHE A 89 11.67 15.07 -4.64
CA PHE A 89 10.53 15.67 -3.94
C PHE A 89 11.00 16.76 -2.97
N ASN A 90 10.10 17.67 -2.60
CA ASN A 90 10.41 18.69 -1.59
C ASN A 90 10.66 18.05 -0.22
N ARG A 91 11.49 18.71 0.61
CA ARG A 91 11.67 18.30 1.99
C ARG A 91 10.34 18.35 2.74
N PRO A 92 9.95 17.29 3.47
CA PRO A 92 8.73 17.32 4.25
C PRO A 92 8.84 18.38 5.34
N SER A 93 7.75 19.08 5.59
CA SER A 93 7.66 19.96 6.76
C SER A 93 7.82 19.15 8.05
N SER A 94 8.21 19.82 9.14
CA SER A 94 8.27 19.17 10.46
C SER A 94 6.94 18.51 10.83
N LEU A 95 5.82 19.19 10.54
CA LEU A 95 4.48 18.67 10.78
C LEU A 95 4.19 17.42 9.94
N THR A 96 4.52 17.43 8.64
CA THR A 96 4.37 16.27 7.75
C THR A 96 5.13 15.07 8.29
N SER A 97 6.36 15.26 8.75
CA SER A 97 7.17 14.19 9.34
C SER A 97 6.54 13.61 10.61
N TRP A 98 6.06 14.46 11.52
CA TRP A 98 5.39 14.01 12.75
C TRP A 98 4.07 13.29 12.49
N LEU A 99 3.24 13.80 11.57
CA LEU A 99 2.00 13.15 11.18
C LEU A 99 2.26 11.78 10.55
N SER A 100 3.31 11.66 9.73
CA SER A 100 3.70 10.41 9.08
C SER A 100 4.19 9.36 10.09
N LEU A 101 4.94 9.82 11.09
CA LEU A 101 5.38 8.97 12.20
C LEU A 101 4.17 8.51 13.03
N ALA A 102 3.27 9.42 13.39
CA ALA A 102 2.05 9.10 14.14
C ALA A 102 1.13 8.13 13.37
N ALA A 103 1.01 8.33 12.06
CA ALA A 103 0.35 7.43 11.12
C ALA A 103 0.91 6.01 11.18
N GLY A 104 2.20 5.84 10.87
CA GLY A 104 2.85 4.52 10.81
C GLY A 104 2.90 3.81 12.16
N CYS A 105 3.26 4.54 13.23
CA CYS A 105 3.33 4.01 14.58
C CYS A 105 1.95 3.65 15.13
N GLY A 106 0.92 4.47 14.90
CA GLY A 106 -0.42 4.22 15.41
C GLY A 106 -1.02 2.91 14.87
N VAL A 107 -0.84 2.64 13.58
CA VAL A 107 -1.25 1.36 12.96
C VAL A 107 -0.42 0.20 13.49
N GLY A 108 0.91 0.37 13.60
CA GLY A 108 1.77 -0.65 14.16
C GLY A 108 1.40 -1.01 15.61
N ILE A 109 1.18 -0.02 16.47
CA ILE A 109 0.73 -0.19 17.86
C ILE A 109 -0.62 -0.88 17.90
N TYR A 110 -1.60 -0.42 17.10
CA TYR A 110 -2.91 -1.05 17.03
C TYR A 110 -2.79 -2.54 16.73
N ILE A 111 -2.04 -2.91 15.68
CA ILE A 111 -1.87 -4.29 15.25
C ILE A 111 -1.13 -5.12 16.30
N LEU A 112 -0.07 -4.59 16.92
CA LEU A 112 0.75 -5.29 17.92
C LEU A 112 0.00 -5.58 19.22
N LEU A 113 -0.94 -4.72 19.61
CA LEU A 113 -1.75 -4.89 20.81
C LEU A 113 -2.86 -5.93 20.66
N GLN A 114 -3.10 -6.43 19.44
CA GLN A 114 -4.10 -7.46 19.21
C GLN A 114 -3.50 -8.82 19.58
N PRO A 115 -4.10 -9.56 20.54
CA PRO A 115 -3.63 -10.90 20.86
C PRO A 115 -3.76 -11.75 19.60
N THR A 116 -2.70 -12.46 19.25
CA THR A 116 -2.67 -13.29 18.04
C THR A 116 -2.63 -14.76 18.43
N GLN A 117 -3.76 -15.45 18.31
CA GLN A 117 -3.81 -16.91 18.31
C GLN A 117 -4.04 -17.39 16.86
N SER A 118 -3.06 -18.05 16.26
CA SER A 118 -3.20 -18.69 14.96
C SER A 118 -3.42 -20.19 15.16
N LYS A 119 -4.43 -20.74 14.48
CA LYS A 119 -4.44 -22.16 14.13
C LYS A 119 -3.95 -22.20 12.70
N ASP A 120 -2.79 -22.80 12.45
CA ASP A 120 -2.27 -22.99 11.09
C ASP A 120 -3.10 -24.05 10.37
N SER A 121 -4.36 -23.73 10.05
CA SER A 121 -5.28 -24.63 9.36
C SER A 121 -5.69 -23.99 8.04
N TYR A 122 -4.91 -24.30 7.01
CA TYR A 122 -5.19 -23.90 5.64
C TYR A 122 -6.32 -24.74 5.06
N ARG A 123 -7.28 -24.09 4.39
CA ARG A 123 -8.33 -24.77 3.62
C ARG A 123 -8.34 -24.24 2.19
N MET A 124 -8.51 -25.13 1.20
CA MET A 124 -8.64 -24.82 -0.23
C MET A 124 -9.62 -23.66 -0.59
N PRO A 125 -10.71 -23.39 0.15
CA PRO A 125 -11.61 -22.26 -0.16
C PRO A 125 -10.93 -20.88 -0.17
N ILE A 126 -9.80 -20.69 0.52
CA ILE A 126 -9.15 -19.37 0.64
C ILE A 126 -8.71 -18.83 -0.72
N VAL A 127 -8.16 -19.67 -1.60
CA VAL A 127 -7.68 -19.23 -2.92
C VAL A 127 -8.84 -18.79 -3.82
N VAL A 128 -9.97 -19.49 -3.74
CA VAL A 128 -11.19 -19.14 -4.48
C VAL A 128 -11.77 -17.83 -3.96
N ILE A 129 -11.84 -17.65 -2.64
CA ILE A 129 -12.30 -16.39 -2.02
C ILE A 129 -11.42 -15.23 -2.46
N VAL A 130 -10.09 -15.41 -2.42
CA VAL A 130 -9.13 -14.39 -2.88
C VAL A 130 -9.35 -14.04 -4.35
N ALA A 131 -9.50 -15.04 -5.22
CA ALA A 131 -9.72 -14.82 -6.65
C ALA A 131 -11.04 -14.09 -6.93
N VAL A 132 -12.13 -14.43 -6.20
CA VAL A 132 -13.42 -13.74 -6.33
C VAL A 132 -13.31 -12.29 -5.86
N LEU A 133 -12.69 -12.05 -4.70
CA LEU A 133 -12.51 -10.69 -4.18
C LEU A 133 -11.65 -9.83 -5.12
N ALA A 134 -10.57 -10.40 -5.67
CA ALA A 134 -9.74 -9.73 -6.67
C ALA A 134 -10.58 -9.34 -7.89
N GLY A 135 -11.34 -10.29 -8.45
CA GLY A 135 -12.23 -10.02 -9.58
C GLY A 135 -13.26 -8.92 -9.31
N LEU A 136 -13.81 -8.83 -8.09
CA LEU A 136 -14.73 -7.75 -7.71
C LEU A 136 -14.02 -6.40 -7.62
N LEU A 137 -12.83 -6.36 -7.02
CA LEU A 137 -12.02 -5.15 -6.85
C LEU A 137 -11.47 -4.62 -8.18
N ALA A 138 -11.26 -5.47 -9.19
CA ALA A 138 -10.87 -5.05 -10.53
C ALA A 138 -11.92 -4.15 -11.20
N VAL A 139 -13.20 -4.44 -10.96
CA VAL A 139 -14.31 -3.79 -11.67
C VAL A 139 -14.87 -2.61 -10.86
N LEU A 140 -14.80 -2.67 -9.53
CA LEU A 140 -15.36 -1.67 -8.62
C LEU A 140 -15.00 -0.21 -8.97
N PRO A 141 -13.74 0.14 -9.29
CA PRO A 141 -13.39 1.54 -9.55
C PRO A 141 -13.96 2.04 -10.88
N HIS A 142 -14.24 1.15 -11.86
CA HIS A 142 -14.88 1.53 -13.12
C HIS A 142 -16.32 2.04 -12.92
N PHE A 143 -17.03 1.53 -11.91
CA PHE A 143 -18.41 1.91 -11.63
C PHE A 143 -18.52 3.08 -10.66
N LEU A 144 -17.68 3.11 -9.62
CA LEU A 144 -17.79 4.10 -8.55
C LEU A 144 -17.21 5.48 -8.92
N MET A 145 -16.51 5.60 -10.05
CA MET A 145 -15.67 6.78 -10.35
C MET A 145 -16.13 7.62 -11.54
N LYS A 146 -17.29 7.33 -12.15
CA LYS A 146 -17.74 8.03 -13.36
C LYS A 146 -17.89 9.54 -13.17
N GLU A 147 -18.37 9.96 -12.00
CA GLU A 147 -18.61 11.37 -11.65
C GLU A 147 -17.64 11.89 -10.57
N ALA A 148 -16.65 11.09 -10.18
CA ALA A 148 -15.73 11.43 -9.10
C ALA A 148 -14.65 12.41 -9.58
N SER A 149 -14.30 13.37 -8.72
CA SER A 149 -13.19 14.29 -8.97
C SER A 149 -11.85 13.54 -9.06
N ARG A 150 -10.84 14.15 -9.71
CA ARG A 150 -9.49 13.56 -9.84
C ARG A 150 -8.92 13.12 -8.48
N HIS A 151 -9.14 13.93 -7.45
CA HIS A 151 -8.73 13.64 -6.07
C HIS A 151 -9.48 12.44 -5.47
N GLN A 152 -10.81 12.40 -5.59
CA GLN A 152 -11.62 11.29 -5.10
C GLN A 152 -11.24 9.97 -5.78
N ARG A 153 -10.94 10.02 -7.08
CA ARG A 153 -10.46 8.86 -7.84
C ARG A 153 -9.11 8.37 -7.33
N ALA A 154 -8.16 9.27 -7.11
CA ALA A 154 -6.86 8.90 -6.55
C ALA A 154 -7.00 8.23 -5.17
N LEU A 155 -7.83 8.78 -4.28
CA LEU A 155 -8.11 8.19 -2.97
C LEU A 155 -8.72 6.81 -3.08
N ALA A 156 -9.78 6.65 -3.89
CA ALA A 156 -10.45 5.36 -4.00
C ALA A 156 -9.57 4.30 -4.68
N LEU A 157 -8.73 4.66 -5.67
CA LEU A 157 -7.73 3.73 -6.22
C LEU A 157 -6.68 3.34 -5.17
N SER A 158 -6.23 4.30 -4.35
CA SER A 158 -5.29 4.02 -3.26
C SER A 158 -5.87 3.02 -2.26
N ILE A 159 -7.15 3.17 -1.90
CA ILE A 159 -7.87 2.25 -1.01
C ILE A 159 -7.98 0.86 -1.65
N VAL A 160 -8.35 0.78 -2.93
CA VAL A 160 -8.47 -0.50 -3.63
C VAL A 160 -7.12 -1.20 -3.74
N ALA A 161 -6.05 -0.46 -4.08
CA ALA A 161 -4.68 -0.99 -4.07
C ALA A 161 -4.31 -1.57 -2.69
N SER A 162 -4.55 -0.83 -1.61
CA SER A 162 -4.30 -1.29 -0.24
C SER A 162 -5.04 -2.60 0.09
N ILE A 163 -6.29 -2.73 -0.34
CA ILE A 163 -7.08 -3.95 -0.13
C ILE A 163 -6.49 -5.12 -0.93
N LEU A 164 -6.13 -4.91 -2.19
CA LEU A 164 -5.51 -5.95 -3.04
C LEU A 164 -4.17 -6.42 -2.48
N VAL A 165 -3.30 -5.51 -2.04
CA VAL A 165 -2.00 -5.86 -1.44
C VAL A 165 -2.20 -6.53 -0.08
N GLY A 166 -3.13 -6.05 0.74
CA GLY A 166 -3.51 -6.70 1.99
C GLY A 166 -4.00 -8.14 1.77
N LEU A 167 -4.78 -8.37 0.71
CA LEU A 167 -5.23 -9.71 0.32
C LEU A 167 -4.06 -10.58 -0.17
N ALA A 168 -3.12 -10.00 -0.92
CA ALA A 168 -1.92 -10.69 -1.40
C ALA A 168 -1.06 -11.23 -0.25
N SER A 169 -0.94 -10.48 0.85
CA SER A 169 -0.18 -10.89 2.04
C SER A 169 -0.64 -12.24 2.65
N VAL A 170 -1.92 -12.58 2.51
CA VAL A 170 -2.45 -13.89 2.95
C VAL A 170 -1.91 -15.01 2.07
N LEU A 171 -1.89 -14.80 0.75
CA LEU A 171 -1.30 -15.75 -0.19
C LEU A 171 0.21 -15.86 -0.04
N GLU A 172 0.91 -14.75 0.26
CA GLU A 172 2.34 -14.73 0.57
C GLU A 172 2.67 -15.55 1.82
N ARG A 173 1.86 -15.44 2.89
CA ARG A 173 2.05 -16.30 4.07
C ARG A 173 1.85 -17.78 3.72
N ILE A 174 0.81 -18.11 2.96
CA ILE A 174 0.58 -19.50 2.49
C ILE A 174 1.77 -19.99 1.67
N LEU A 175 2.30 -19.15 0.79
CA LEU A 175 3.46 -19.45 -0.03
C LEU A 175 4.71 -19.67 0.81
N GLY A 176 4.97 -18.81 1.79
CA GLY A 176 6.09 -18.93 2.72
C GLY A 176 6.06 -20.23 3.51
N LEU A 177 4.89 -20.60 4.06
CA LEU A 177 4.70 -21.87 4.76
C LEU A 177 4.96 -23.08 3.84
N ARG A 178 4.53 -23.02 2.58
CA ARG A 178 4.79 -24.08 1.59
C ARG A 178 6.26 -24.18 1.22
N VAL A 179 6.95 -23.06 1.06
CA VAL A 179 8.39 -23.03 0.78
C VAL A 179 9.17 -23.66 1.94
N VAL A 180 8.79 -23.38 3.19
CA VAL A 180 9.38 -24.02 4.36
C VAL A 180 9.09 -25.53 4.39
N ALA A 181 7.86 -25.95 4.08
CA ALA A 181 7.46 -27.35 4.18
C ALA A 181 7.97 -28.24 3.02
N LEU A 182 8.03 -27.70 1.79
CA LEU A 182 8.28 -28.47 0.57
C LEU A 182 9.61 -28.11 -0.12
N GLY A 183 10.31 -27.10 0.38
CA GLY A 183 11.49 -26.50 -0.24
C GLY A 183 11.13 -25.42 -1.28
N LEU A 184 12.12 -24.59 -1.63
CA LEU A 184 11.92 -23.39 -2.47
C LEU A 184 11.22 -23.70 -3.81
N PHE A 185 11.74 -24.66 -4.59
CA PHE A 185 11.20 -24.96 -5.91
C PHE A 185 9.77 -25.50 -5.86
N LYS A 186 9.51 -26.53 -5.05
CA LYS A 186 8.17 -27.15 -4.97
C LYS A 186 7.15 -26.23 -4.30
N GLY A 187 7.57 -25.43 -3.33
CA GLY A 187 6.72 -24.43 -2.68
C GLY A 187 6.36 -23.29 -3.64
N ALA A 188 7.34 -22.75 -4.37
CA ALA A 188 7.16 -21.63 -5.29
C ALA A 188 6.33 -21.99 -6.53
N LEU A 189 6.42 -23.22 -7.03
CA LEU A 189 5.66 -23.68 -8.20
C LEU A 189 4.23 -24.13 -7.89
N ALA A 190 3.72 -23.86 -6.69
CA ALA A 190 2.34 -24.17 -6.33
C ALA A 190 1.34 -23.37 -7.20
N PRO A 191 0.16 -23.93 -7.53
CA PRO A 191 -0.86 -23.22 -8.32
C PRO A 191 -1.26 -21.86 -7.73
N ASN A 192 -1.21 -21.73 -6.40
CA ASN A 192 -1.53 -20.49 -5.68
C ASN A 192 -0.60 -19.33 -6.07
N THR A 193 0.63 -19.61 -6.52
CA THR A 193 1.59 -18.60 -6.97
C THR A 193 1.09 -17.86 -8.21
N LEU A 194 0.37 -18.54 -9.12
CA LEU A 194 -0.22 -17.88 -10.29
C LEU A 194 -1.31 -16.88 -9.89
N VAL A 195 -2.11 -17.24 -8.89
CA VAL A 195 -3.14 -16.32 -8.34
C VAL A 195 -2.47 -15.14 -7.65
N LEU A 196 -1.40 -15.36 -6.90
CA LEU A 196 -0.62 -14.28 -6.28
C LEU A 196 0.01 -13.35 -7.33
N ILE A 197 0.57 -13.90 -8.42
CA ILE A 197 1.13 -13.09 -9.52
C ILE A 197 0.04 -12.25 -10.18
N ALA A 198 -1.11 -12.85 -10.51
CA ALA A 198 -2.23 -12.13 -11.12
C ALA A 198 -2.73 -10.99 -10.21
N LEU A 199 -2.90 -11.28 -8.92
CA LEU A 199 -3.29 -10.30 -7.91
C LEU A 199 -2.25 -9.18 -7.76
N GLY A 200 -0.96 -9.52 -7.77
CA GLY A 200 0.13 -8.54 -7.70
C GLY A 200 0.19 -7.63 -8.92
N LEU A 201 -0.05 -8.16 -10.12
CA LEU A 201 -0.13 -7.36 -11.36
C LEU A 201 -1.34 -6.42 -11.36
N GLU A 202 -2.47 -6.88 -10.85
CA GLU A 202 -3.67 -6.05 -10.66
C GLU A 202 -3.40 -4.94 -9.65
N ALA A 203 -2.89 -5.29 -8.46
CA ALA A 203 -2.52 -4.32 -7.43
C ALA A 203 -1.53 -3.28 -7.98
N LEU A 204 -0.51 -3.72 -8.72
CA LEU A 204 0.45 -2.84 -9.37
C LEU A 204 -0.25 -1.87 -10.33
N LEU A 205 -1.12 -2.36 -11.22
CA LEU A 205 -1.86 -1.51 -12.15
C LEU A 205 -2.70 -0.44 -11.43
N ILE A 206 -3.40 -0.83 -10.37
CA ILE A 206 -4.23 0.10 -9.57
C ILE A 206 -3.34 1.11 -8.83
N THR A 207 -2.23 0.67 -8.23
CA THR A 207 -1.26 1.55 -7.56
C THR A 207 -0.64 2.55 -8.53
N GLN A 208 -0.21 2.12 -9.73
CA GLN A 208 0.32 3.04 -10.74
C GLN A 208 -0.75 4.07 -11.19
N SER A 209 -2.00 3.64 -11.31
CA SER A 209 -3.12 4.54 -11.65
C SER A 209 -3.37 5.56 -10.53
N ALA A 210 -3.28 5.13 -9.26
CA ALA A 210 -3.36 6.04 -8.11
C ALA A 210 -2.21 7.05 -8.11
N PHE A 211 -0.97 6.60 -8.35
CA PHE A 211 0.23 7.44 -8.43
C PHE A 211 0.22 8.43 -9.61
N GLN A 212 -0.52 8.17 -10.68
CA GLN A 212 -0.72 9.14 -11.77
C GLN A 212 -1.74 10.22 -11.40
N LEU A 213 -2.86 9.82 -10.80
CA LEU A 213 -3.98 10.70 -10.50
C LEU A 213 -3.79 11.52 -9.24
N GLY A 214 -3.05 11.01 -8.26
CA GLY A 214 -2.91 11.60 -6.95
C GLY A 214 -1.54 12.17 -6.68
N GLU A 215 -1.51 13.14 -5.78
CA GLU A 215 -0.27 13.67 -5.24
C GLU A 215 0.34 12.73 -4.22
N ILE A 216 1.66 12.84 -4.06
CA ILE A 216 2.43 12.08 -3.07
C ILE A 216 1.85 12.18 -1.66
N GLN A 217 1.40 13.37 -1.27
CA GLN A 217 0.89 13.66 0.07
C GLN A 217 -0.46 12.99 0.36
N VAL A 218 -1.18 12.59 -0.69
CA VAL A 218 -2.49 11.96 -0.59
C VAL A 218 -2.36 10.44 -0.73
N VAL A 219 -1.66 9.98 -1.75
CA VAL A 219 -1.65 8.56 -2.11
C VAL A 219 -0.77 7.72 -1.17
N LEU A 220 0.46 8.18 -0.87
CA LEU A 220 1.39 7.39 -0.05
C LEU A 220 0.87 7.10 1.36
N PRO A 221 0.32 8.08 2.11
CA PRO A 221 -0.18 7.80 3.46
C PRO A 221 -1.37 6.85 3.47
N VAL A 222 -2.26 6.95 2.47
CA VAL A 222 -3.42 6.06 2.34
C VAL A 222 -2.98 4.62 2.02
N ILE A 223 -2.02 4.45 1.10
CA ILE A 223 -1.49 3.12 0.77
C ILE A 223 -0.76 2.51 1.98
N ALA A 224 0.18 3.25 2.56
CA ALA A 224 1.05 2.74 3.62
C ALA A 224 0.33 2.37 4.92
N ILE A 225 -0.87 2.91 5.16
CA ILE A 225 -1.71 2.53 6.30
C ILE A 225 -2.79 1.54 5.90
N GLY A 226 -3.40 1.73 4.73
CA GLY A 226 -4.47 0.87 4.25
C GLY A 226 -4.00 -0.57 4.08
N GLU A 227 -2.78 -0.79 3.57
CA GLU A 227 -2.24 -2.13 3.36
C GLU A 227 -2.13 -2.93 4.69
N PRO A 228 -1.44 -2.45 5.74
CA PRO A 228 -1.39 -3.14 7.03
C PRO A 228 -2.76 -3.42 7.64
N ILE A 229 -3.71 -2.48 7.51
CA ILE A 229 -5.09 -2.66 8.00
C ILE A 229 -5.79 -3.77 7.22
N ALA A 230 -5.74 -3.73 5.89
CA ALA A 230 -6.37 -4.74 5.04
C ALA A 230 -5.75 -6.12 5.27
N SER A 231 -4.43 -6.20 5.33
CA SER A 231 -3.70 -7.43 5.63
C SER A 231 -4.12 -8.02 6.99
N PHE A 232 -4.20 -7.19 8.02
CA PHE A 232 -4.66 -7.58 9.35
C PHE A 232 -6.10 -8.12 9.33
N VAL A 233 -7.01 -7.45 8.62
CA VAL A 233 -8.41 -7.89 8.47
C VAL A 233 -8.49 -9.23 7.72
N PHE A 234 -7.77 -9.40 6.62
CA PHE A 234 -7.80 -10.65 5.86
C PHE A 234 -7.11 -11.80 6.59
N ALA A 235 -6.05 -11.55 7.34
CA ALA A 235 -5.45 -12.55 8.24
C ALA A 235 -6.47 -13.06 9.26
N ARG A 236 -7.27 -12.16 9.85
CA ARG A 236 -8.37 -12.52 10.75
C ARG A 236 -9.39 -13.43 10.07
N LEU A 237 -9.91 -12.99 8.93
CA LEU A 237 -11.06 -13.60 8.27
C LEU A 237 -10.70 -14.93 7.59
N LEU A 238 -9.50 -15.02 7.00
CA LEU A 238 -9.11 -16.14 6.15
C LEU A 238 -8.16 -17.12 6.88
N LEU A 239 -7.35 -16.65 7.82
CA LEU A 239 -6.44 -17.51 8.60
C LEU A 239 -6.98 -17.85 10.00
N SER A 240 -8.21 -17.42 10.31
CA SER A 240 -8.86 -17.64 11.62
C SER A 240 -8.03 -17.12 12.81
N GLU A 241 -7.21 -16.08 12.60
CA GLU A 241 -6.51 -15.42 13.70
C GLU A 241 -7.54 -14.75 14.61
N ARG A 242 -7.60 -15.16 15.89
CA ARG A 242 -8.48 -14.51 16.86
C ARG A 242 -7.86 -13.18 17.26
N LEU A 243 -8.55 -12.07 16.99
CA LEU A 243 -8.06 -10.70 17.20
C LEU A 243 -9.05 -9.94 18.07
N TRP A 244 -8.89 -10.01 19.39
CA TRP A 244 -9.67 -9.19 20.32
C TRP A 244 -8.79 -8.79 21.48
N ALA A 245 -8.27 -7.57 21.45
CA ALA A 245 -7.71 -6.96 22.64
C ALA A 245 -8.86 -6.56 23.58
N SER A 246 -8.94 -7.19 24.75
CA SER A 246 -9.84 -6.78 25.84
C SER A 246 -9.09 -5.91 26.85
N GLY A 247 -9.82 -5.08 27.61
CA GLY A 247 -9.24 -4.24 28.64
C GLY A 247 -8.35 -3.12 28.08
N VAL A 248 -7.28 -2.77 28.80
CA VAL A 248 -6.42 -1.60 28.50
C VAL A 248 -5.79 -1.67 27.10
N GLY A 249 -5.36 -2.85 26.65
CA GLY A 249 -4.78 -3.04 25.32
C GLY A 249 -5.76 -2.72 24.19
N GLY A 250 -7.05 -2.99 24.37
CA GLY A 250 -8.09 -2.66 23.41
C GLY A 250 -8.33 -1.16 23.29
N VAL A 251 -8.32 -0.45 24.42
CA VAL A 251 -8.46 1.02 24.47
C VAL A 251 -7.26 1.69 23.81
N ILE A 252 -6.03 1.29 24.17
CA ILE A 252 -4.81 1.85 23.57
C ILE A 252 -4.79 1.57 22.06
N GLY A 253 -5.12 0.34 21.64
CA GLY A 253 -5.21 0.01 20.22
C GLY A 253 -6.22 0.89 19.48
N PHE A 254 -7.42 1.07 20.04
CA PHE A 254 -8.44 1.94 19.45
C PHE A 254 -7.96 3.40 19.31
N LEU A 255 -7.34 3.95 20.35
CA LEU A 255 -6.78 5.30 20.29
C LEU A 255 -5.64 5.42 19.27
N ALA A 256 -4.80 4.38 19.15
CA ALA A 256 -3.70 4.35 18.20
C ALA A 256 -4.17 4.34 16.74
N ILE A 257 -5.20 3.55 16.40
CA ILE A 257 -5.76 3.53 15.05
C ILE A 257 -6.50 4.83 14.73
N VAL A 258 -7.24 5.40 15.69
CA VAL A 258 -7.90 6.70 15.52
C VAL A 258 -6.87 7.81 15.27
N GLY A 259 -5.79 7.85 16.07
CA GLY A 259 -4.71 8.82 15.89
C GLY A 259 -3.98 8.68 14.56
N SER A 260 -3.80 7.44 14.09
CA SER A 260 -3.22 7.15 12.77
C SER A 260 -4.11 7.67 11.63
N LEU A 261 -5.40 7.35 11.66
CA LEU A 261 -6.37 7.81 10.65
C LEU A 261 -6.49 9.35 10.65
N ALA A 262 -6.52 9.97 11.83
CA ALA A 262 -6.52 11.42 11.95
C ALA A 262 -5.25 12.05 11.34
N SER A 263 -4.10 11.40 11.50
CA SER A 263 -2.84 11.85 10.93
C SER A 263 -2.82 11.77 9.39
N VAL A 264 -3.39 10.71 8.80
CA VAL A 264 -3.59 10.61 7.34
C VAL A 264 -4.51 11.71 6.81
N TYR A 265 -5.62 11.94 7.51
CA TYR A 265 -6.54 13.02 7.15
C TYR A 265 -5.86 14.39 7.20
N ALA A 266 -5.05 14.64 8.24
CA ALA A 266 -4.27 15.86 8.37
C ALA A 266 -3.22 16.01 7.25
N LEU A 267 -2.54 14.92 6.87
CA LEU A 267 -1.59 14.91 5.75
C LEU A 267 -2.25 15.27 4.42
N GLY A 268 -3.39 14.64 4.11
CA GLY A 268 -4.15 14.94 2.90
C GLY A 268 -4.68 16.37 2.86
N SER A 269 -5.17 16.89 3.99
CA SER A 269 -5.68 18.27 4.07
C SER A 269 -4.60 19.35 4.04
N HIS A 270 -3.39 19.07 4.56
CA HIS A 270 -2.25 19.98 4.45
C HIS A 270 -1.71 20.09 3.02
N GLY A 271 -1.60 18.97 2.29
CA GLY A 271 -1.17 19.00 0.89
C GLY A 271 -2.11 19.80 -0.01
N MET A 272 -3.42 19.69 0.22
CA MET A 272 -4.42 20.47 -0.52
C MET A 272 -4.32 21.99 -0.24
N LYS A 273 -3.91 22.40 0.96
CA LYS A 273 -3.77 23.83 1.31
C LYS A 273 -2.56 24.50 0.64
N GLU A 274 -1.45 23.78 0.47
CA GLU A 274 -0.28 24.30 -0.25
C GLU A 274 -0.59 24.59 -1.73
N LEU A 275 -1.52 23.85 -2.33
CA LEU A 275 -1.98 24.07 -3.71
C LEU A 275 -3.02 25.18 -3.83
N GLY A 276 -3.91 25.32 -2.85
CA GLY A 276 -4.87 26.43 -2.79
C GLY A 276 -4.23 27.80 -2.55
N GLY A 277 -2.99 27.84 -2.03
CA GLY A 277 -2.19 29.06 -1.87
C GLY A 277 -1.48 29.54 -3.15
N LEU A 278 -1.47 28.71 -4.21
CA LEU A 278 -1.01 29.07 -5.55
C LEU A 278 -2.22 29.42 -6.45
N GLY A 279 -3.07 30.33 -5.98
CA GLY A 279 -4.06 30.98 -6.84
C GLY A 279 -3.39 31.68 -8.03
N PRO A 280 -4.10 31.89 -9.15
CA PRO A 280 -3.50 32.40 -10.38
C PRO A 280 -2.74 33.70 -10.08
N ILE A 281 -1.49 33.77 -10.54
CA ILE A 281 -0.70 34.99 -10.51
C ILE A 281 -1.52 36.02 -11.29
N ALA A 282 -2.11 36.99 -10.59
CA ALA A 282 -2.70 38.15 -11.23
C ALA A 282 -1.57 38.89 -11.96
N GLY A 283 -1.53 38.76 -13.29
CA GLY A 283 -0.45 39.30 -14.09
C GLY A 283 -0.49 38.88 -15.56
N GLU A 284 -1.66 38.97 -16.20
CA GLU A 284 -1.72 39.03 -17.67
C GLU A 284 -2.99 39.79 -18.11
N ASP A 285 -3.17 40.98 -17.54
CA ASP A 285 -3.98 42.05 -18.14
C ASP A 285 -3.08 43.28 -18.30
N ALA A 286 -2.27 43.30 -19.37
CA ALA A 286 -1.85 44.52 -20.07
C ALA A 286 -0.87 44.18 -21.21
N GLU A 287 -1.12 44.79 -22.37
CA GLU A 287 -0.34 44.78 -23.63
C GLU A 287 -0.60 43.57 -24.55
N GLY A 288 -1.19 43.72 -25.75
CA GLY A 288 -1.57 44.91 -26.47
C GLY A 288 -2.45 44.57 -27.70
N ILE A 289 -3.28 45.56 -28.04
CA ILE A 289 -3.92 45.90 -29.33
C ILE A 289 -4.43 44.74 -30.20
#